data_AF-A0A3S5IQI5-F1
#
_entry.id   AF-A0A3S5IQI5-F1
#
_cell.length_a   1.000
_cell.length_b   1.000
_cell.length_c   1.000
_cell.angle_alpha   90.00
_cell.angle_beta   90.00
_cell.angle_gamma   90.00
#
_symmetry.space_group_name_H-M   'P 1'
#
loop_
_entity.id
_entity.type
_entity.pdbx_description
1 polymer ?
#
loop_
_entity_poly.entity_id
_entity_poly.type
_entity_poly.pdbx_seq_one_letter_code
_entity_poly.pdbx_strand_id
1 'polypeptide(L)'
;MLWTRQRSELPITPAEALACCGNHLSAYERQEILGFPCVYYCGAHAQDATPASMGSSEATPVKQQSSLLHFDDCEHNYRIVSGDHVGYRFELIDVLGCGTYGVVVRALDHAALPTPQQCALKIAKSISCHAAILRREAAMLELLWQSKPAARMWIPQVLERLVFRSHEVLAI
;
A
#
# COMPACT_ATOMS: atom_id res chain seq x y z
N MET A 1 -7.05 18.48 0.81
CA MET A 1 -5.95 17.50 0.71
C MET A 1 -6.03 16.58 1.92
N LEU A 2 -5.82 15.26 1.76
CA LEU A 2 -5.92 14.32 2.89
C LEU A 2 -4.83 14.52 3.96
N TRP A 3 -3.74 15.22 3.60
CA TRP A 3 -2.63 15.58 4.49
C TRP A 3 -2.83 16.88 5.27
N THR A 4 -3.81 17.71 4.87
CA THR A 4 -4.22 18.90 5.63
C THR A 4 -5.32 18.58 6.64
N ARG A 5 -5.93 17.40 6.56
CA ARG A 5 -6.83 16.91 7.60
C ARG A 5 -6.01 16.53 8.83
N GLN A 6 -6.48 16.91 10.01
CA GLN A 6 -5.87 16.43 11.25
C GLN A 6 -5.93 14.89 11.26
N ARG A 7 -4.89 14.19 11.73
CA ARG A 7 -4.88 12.71 11.76
C ARG A 7 -6.03 12.10 12.59
N SER A 8 -6.66 12.89 13.45
CA SER A 8 -7.92 12.53 14.13
C SER A 8 -9.10 12.31 13.18
N GLU A 9 -9.00 12.74 11.93
CA GLU A 9 -10.03 12.63 10.90
C GLU A 9 -9.80 11.45 9.94
N LEU A 10 -8.79 10.59 10.22
CA LEU A 10 -8.57 9.31 9.54
C LEU A 10 -9.10 8.15 10.40
N PRO A 11 -9.55 7.03 9.80
CA PRO A 11 -9.71 6.82 8.36
C PRO A 11 -10.87 7.63 7.77
N ILE A 12 -10.78 7.93 6.49
CA ILE A 12 -11.90 8.49 5.73
C ILE A 12 -12.56 7.41 4.85
N THR A 13 -13.78 7.69 4.43
CA THR A 13 -14.52 6.83 3.50
C THR A 13 -13.97 6.95 2.06
N PRO A 14 -14.16 5.94 1.20
CA PRO A 14 -13.73 6.04 -0.19
C PRO A 14 -14.45 7.16 -0.96
N ALA A 15 -15.69 7.49 -0.60
CA ALA A 15 -16.41 8.61 -1.18
C ALA A 15 -15.74 9.96 -0.84
N GLU A 16 -15.32 10.14 0.41
CA GLU A 16 -14.55 11.33 0.82
C GLU A 16 -13.18 11.38 0.15
N ALA A 17 -12.52 10.23 -0.02
CA ALA A 17 -11.23 10.15 -0.69
C ALA A 17 -11.36 10.60 -2.15
N LEU A 18 -12.36 10.09 -2.87
CA LEU A 18 -12.69 10.49 -4.23
C LEU A 18 -13.00 11.99 -4.33
N ALA A 19 -13.74 12.54 -3.38
CA ALA A 19 -14.01 13.98 -3.34
C ALA A 19 -12.74 14.82 -3.12
N CYS A 20 -11.81 14.33 -2.30
CA CYS A 20 -10.60 15.06 -1.93
C CYS A 20 -9.45 14.95 -2.94
N CYS A 21 -9.25 13.78 -3.55
CA CYS A 21 -8.10 13.49 -4.40
C CYS A 21 -8.44 12.71 -5.67
N GLY A 22 -9.72 12.51 -6.01
CA GLY A 22 -10.15 11.72 -7.17
C GLY A 22 -9.61 12.21 -8.52
N ASN A 23 -9.32 13.51 -8.65
CA ASN A 23 -8.70 14.09 -9.86
C ASN A 23 -7.25 13.64 -10.08
N HIS A 24 -6.59 13.12 -9.04
CA HIS A 24 -5.20 12.67 -9.09
C HIS A 24 -5.08 11.14 -9.07
N LEU A 25 -6.18 10.44 -8.83
CA LEU A 25 -6.27 9.00 -8.97
C LEU A 25 -6.47 8.64 -10.45
N SER A 26 -5.82 7.58 -10.90
CA SER A 26 -6.08 6.95 -12.18
C SER A 26 -7.53 6.43 -12.26
N ALA A 27 -8.01 6.17 -13.48
CA ALA A 27 -9.34 5.57 -13.67
C ALA A 27 -9.50 4.23 -12.94
N TYR A 28 -8.42 3.46 -12.86
CA TYR A 28 -8.40 2.20 -12.12
C TYR A 28 -8.51 2.42 -10.61
N GLU A 29 -7.68 3.30 -10.05
CA GLU A 29 -7.70 3.61 -8.60
C GLU A 29 -9.04 4.18 -8.16
N ARG A 30 -9.70 5.01 -8.98
CA ARG A 30 -11.04 5.54 -8.67
C ARG A 30 -12.09 4.44 -8.50
N GLN A 31 -11.94 3.32 -9.19
CA GLN A 31 -12.81 2.15 -9.05
C GLN A 31 -12.34 1.23 -7.92
N GLU A 32 -11.03 0.99 -7.83
CA GLU A 32 -10.40 0.13 -6.82
C GLU A 32 -10.65 0.64 -5.41
N ILE A 33 -10.53 1.96 -5.17
CA ILE A 33 -10.68 2.59 -3.85
C ILE A 33 -12.05 2.32 -3.22
N LEU A 34 -13.09 2.13 -4.04
CA LEU A 34 -14.45 1.82 -3.56
C LEU A 34 -14.51 0.47 -2.80
N GLY A 35 -13.55 -0.42 -3.03
CA GLY A 35 -13.40 -1.68 -2.31
C GLY A 35 -12.75 -1.55 -0.93
N PHE A 36 -12.25 -0.36 -0.57
CA PHE A 36 -11.55 -0.11 0.70
C PHE A 36 -12.42 0.75 1.62
N PRO A 37 -12.97 0.17 2.71
CA PRO A 37 -13.89 0.90 3.59
C PRO A 37 -13.18 2.01 4.39
N CYS A 38 -11.89 1.84 4.65
CA CYS A 38 -11.05 2.78 5.39
C CYS A 38 -9.87 3.21 4.50
N VAL A 39 -9.78 4.49 4.18
CA VAL A 39 -8.69 5.08 3.41
C VAL A 39 -7.85 5.96 4.34
N TYR A 40 -6.53 5.70 4.35
CA TYR A 40 -5.55 6.46 5.13
C TYR A 40 -4.52 7.15 4.23
N TYR A 41 -4.18 6.55 3.09
CA TYR A 41 -3.14 7.04 2.17
C TYR A 41 -3.47 6.74 0.71
N CYS A 42 -3.30 7.72 -0.20
CA CYS A 42 -3.68 7.60 -1.62
C CYS A 42 -2.49 7.74 -2.60
N GLY A 43 -1.25 7.73 -2.13
CA GLY A 43 -0.06 7.91 -2.99
C GLY A 43 0.46 9.35 -3.06
N ALA A 44 1.76 9.49 -3.31
CA ALA A 44 2.46 10.76 -3.50
C ALA A 44 2.06 11.45 -4.80
N HIS A 45 1.70 10.70 -5.85
CA HIS A 45 1.12 11.27 -7.08
C HIS A 45 -0.21 11.99 -6.82
N ALA A 46 -0.91 11.61 -5.76
CA ALA A 46 -2.09 12.33 -5.29
C ALA A 46 -1.77 13.55 -4.40
N GLN A 47 -0.49 13.83 -4.12
CA GLN A 47 -0.01 14.92 -3.24
C GLN A 47 0.37 16.20 -4.00
N ASP A 48 0.95 16.10 -5.21
CA ASP A 48 1.44 17.27 -5.99
C ASP A 48 0.35 18.25 -6.46
N ALA A 49 -0.89 17.97 -6.07
CA ALA A 49 -2.12 18.72 -6.30
C ALA A 49 -2.23 20.07 -5.55
N THR A 50 -1.16 20.86 -5.41
CA THR A 50 -1.31 22.21 -4.83
C THR A 50 -2.19 23.08 -5.73
N PRO A 51 -3.22 23.76 -5.20
CA PRO A 51 -4.10 24.64 -5.99
C PRO A 51 -3.38 25.89 -6.52
N ALA A 52 -2.10 26.09 -6.22
CA ALA A 52 -1.29 27.20 -6.69
C ALA A 52 -0.65 26.97 -8.08
N SER A 53 -0.75 25.77 -8.66
CA SER A 53 -0.22 25.47 -10.00
C SER A 53 -1.27 25.53 -11.12
N MET A 54 -2.37 26.27 -10.92
CA MET A 54 -3.15 26.82 -12.05
C MET A 54 -2.41 28.01 -12.69
N GLY A 55 -1.17 27.75 -13.10
CA GLY A 55 -0.31 28.65 -13.84
C GLY A 55 0.37 27.81 -14.91
N SER A 56 -0.24 27.79 -16.10
CA SER A 56 0.38 27.46 -17.39
C SER A 56 1.61 26.55 -17.32
N SER A 57 1.40 25.24 -17.42
CA SER A 57 2.42 24.39 -18.02
C SER A 57 1.70 23.43 -18.94
N GLU A 58 1.98 23.62 -20.24
CA GLU A 58 1.71 22.66 -21.29
C GLU A 58 2.48 21.36 -20.98
N ALA A 59 1.98 20.59 -20.03
CA ALA A 59 2.35 19.19 -19.90
C ALA A 59 1.64 18.48 -21.04
N THR A 60 2.39 18.24 -22.11
CA THR A 60 2.05 17.29 -23.18
C THR A 60 1.28 16.11 -22.59
N PRO A 61 0.13 15.71 -23.16
CA PRO A 61 -0.59 14.57 -22.67
C PRO A 61 0.31 13.36 -22.86
N VAL A 62 0.95 12.90 -21.77
CA VAL A 62 1.56 11.58 -21.74
C VAL A 62 0.41 10.65 -22.04
N LYS A 63 0.41 10.12 -23.27
CA LYS A 63 -0.52 9.11 -23.73
C LYS A 63 -0.72 8.14 -22.56
N GLN A 64 -1.88 8.21 -21.93
CA GLN A 64 -2.37 7.14 -21.07
C GLN A 64 -2.53 5.95 -22.00
N GLN A 65 -1.42 5.25 -22.26
CA GLN A 65 -1.48 3.99 -22.94
C GLN A 65 -2.37 3.13 -22.06
N SER A 66 -3.47 2.70 -22.65
CA SER A 66 -4.22 1.52 -22.25
C SER A 66 -3.36 0.25 -22.40
N SER A 67 -2.09 0.30 -22.00
CA SER A 67 -1.22 -0.86 -21.91
C SER A 67 -1.64 -1.56 -20.64
N LEU A 68 -2.43 -2.63 -20.80
CA LEU A 68 -2.70 -3.70 -19.82
C LEU A 68 -2.11 -3.41 -18.44
N LEU A 69 -2.95 -3.05 -17.46
CA LEU A 69 -2.59 -2.75 -16.07
C LEU A 69 -1.83 -3.94 -15.44
N HIS A 70 -0.56 -4.07 -15.76
CA HIS A 70 0.34 -5.05 -15.19
C HIS A 70 1.00 -4.36 -13.99
N PHE A 71 0.51 -4.74 -12.82
CA PHE A 71 1.15 -4.42 -11.55
C PHE A 71 2.35 -5.31 -11.28
N ASP A 72 2.54 -6.32 -12.11
CA ASP A 72 3.57 -7.33 -11.99
C ASP A 72 4.76 -6.98 -12.90
N ASP A 73 5.97 -7.31 -12.46
CA ASP A 73 7.15 -7.35 -13.32
C ASP A 73 7.23 -8.70 -14.10
N CYS A 74 8.32 -8.88 -14.87
CA CYS A 74 8.54 -10.11 -15.64
C CYS A 74 8.77 -11.37 -14.78
N GLU A 75 9.07 -11.20 -13.49
CA GLU A 75 9.27 -12.28 -12.52
C GLU A 75 8.08 -12.46 -11.58
N HIS A 76 6.93 -11.83 -11.90
CA HIS A 76 5.70 -11.85 -11.13
C HIS A 76 5.80 -11.21 -9.74
N ASN A 77 6.80 -10.35 -9.49
CA ASN A 77 6.82 -9.49 -8.32
C ASN A 77 5.89 -8.31 -8.52
N TYR A 78 5.30 -7.82 -7.43
CA TYR A 78 4.61 -6.54 -7.45
C TYR A 78 5.62 -5.41 -7.74
N ARG A 79 5.29 -4.57 -8.72
CA ARG A 79 6.13 -3.45 -9.14
C ARG A 79 6.11 -2.36 -8.08
N ILE A 80 7.26 -2.13 -7.45
CA ILE A 80 7.40 -1.12 -6.40
C ILE A 80 7.63 0.26 -7.03
N VAL A 81 6.80 1.22 -6.61
CA VAL A 81 6.95 2.64 -6.92
C VAL A 81 7.05 3.40 -5.60
N SER A 82 8.19 4.03 -5.34
CA SER A 82 8.37 4.84 -4.12
C SER A 82 7.36 5.98 -4.08
N GLY A 83 6.76 6.20 -2.91
CA GLY A 83 5.66 7.13 -2.68
C GLY A 83 4.28 6.59 -3.09
N ASP A 84 4.18 5.42 -3.71
CA ASP A 84 2.87 4.84 -4.03
C ASP A 84 2.23 4.16 -2.81
N HIS A 85 0.95 3.79 -2.93
CA HIS A 85 0.15 3.22 -1.87
C HIS A 85 -0.06 1.70 -2.02
N VAL A 86 -0.22 1.01 -0.88
CA VAL A 86 -0.76 -0.36 -0.83
C VAL A 86 -1.98 -0.38 0.10
N GLY A 87 -3.09 -0.92 -0.40
CA GLY A 87 -4.34 -1.06 0.36
C GLY A 87 -4.93 0.27 0.85
N TYR A 88 -4.56 1.38 0.20
CA TYR A 88 -4.89 2.75 0.60
C TYR A 88 -4.51 3.07 2.06
N ARG A 89 -3.44 2.44 2.57
CA ARG A 89 -2.97 2.57 3.96
C ARG A 89 -1.47 2.75 4.07
N PHE A 90 -0.73 1.90 3.37
CA PHE A 90 0.72 1.89 3.48
C PHE A 90 1.35 2.72 2.37
N GLU A 91 2.34 3.53 2.72
CA GLU A 91 3.17 4.27 1.77
C GLU A 91 4.48 3.53 1.54
N LEU A 92 4.80 3.23 0.28
CA LEU A 92 6.02 2.53 -0.10
C LEU A 92 7.21 3.49 -0.08
N ILE A 93 8.28 3.16 0.66
CA ILE A 93 9.47 4.02 0.76
C ILE A 93 10.59 3.49 -0.14
N ASP A 94 11.18 2.35 0.22
CA ASP A 94 12.28 1.71 -0.51
C ASP A 94 12.27 0.19 -0.34
N VAL A 95 12.82 -0.50 -1.32
CA VAL A 95 12.93 -1.96 -1.31
C VAL A 95 14.01 -2.39 -0.30
N LEU A 96 13.63 -3.22 0.67
CA LEU A 96 14.55 -3.83 1.64
C LEU A 96 15.20 -5.10 1.10
N GLY A 97 14.48 -5.84 0.25
CA GLY A 97 15.00 -7.05 -0.39
C GLY A 97 14.05 -7.64 -1.42
N CYS A 98 14.62 -8.39 -2.36
CA CYS A 98 13.89 -9.15 -3.37
C CYS A 98 14.40 -10.57 -3.39
N GLY A 99 13.51 -11.56 -3.52
CA GLY A 99 13.91 -12.96 -3.54
C GLY A 99 12.83 -13.87 -4.10
N THR A 100 13.02 -15.18 -3.95
CA THR A 100 12.14 -16.20 -4.52
C THR A 100 10.68 -16.00 -4.13
N TYR A 101 10.42 -15.63 -2.88
CA TYR A 101 9.07 -15.53 -2.34
C TYR A 101 8.36 -14.21 -2.65
N GLY A 102 9.05 -13.23 -3.24
CA GLY A 102 8.53 -11.91 -3.56
C GLY A 102 9.46 -10.81 -3.09
N VAL A 103 8.87 -9.64 -2.82
CA VAL A 103 9.60 -8.42 -2.46
C VAL A 103 9.25 -7.99 -1.04
N VAL A 104 10.23 -7.47 -0.32
CA VAL A 104 10.06 -6.84 0.99
C VAL A 104 10.40 -5.36 0.86
N VAL A 105 9.48 -4.51 1.30
CA VAL A 105 9.56 -3.05 1.15
C VAL A 105 9.44 -2.41 2.52
N ARG A 106 10.25 -1.39 2.80
CA ARG A 106 10.03 -0.51 3.95
C ARG A 106 8.86 0.40 3.62
N ALA A 107 7.89 0.45 4.51
CA ALA A 107 6.70 1.25 4.32
C ALA A 107 6.38 2.08 5.57
N LEU A 108 5.50 3.06 5.40
CA LEU A 108 4.85 3.76 6.51
C LEU A 108 3.40 3.31 6.61
N ASP A 109 3.01 2.84 7.79
CA ASP A 109 1.62 2.55 8.13
C ASP A 109 0.92 3.82 8.60
N HIS A 110 0.07 4.41 7.74
CA HIS A 110 -0.68 5.63 8.06
C HIS A 110 -1.89 5.40 9.00
N ALA A 111 -2.26 4.15 9.28
CA ALA A 111 -3.28 3.85 10.30
C ALA A 111 -2.71 3.90 11.72
N ALA A 112 -1.38 3.84 11.88
CA ALA A 112 -0.75 3.89 13.19
C ALA A 112 -0.86 5.29 13.81
N LEU A 113 -1.29 5.34 15.07
CA LEU A 113 -1.43 6.57 15.86
C LEU A 113 -0.35 6.65 16.95
N PRO A 114 0.11 7.85 17.32
CA PRO A 114 -0.32 9.18 16.84
C PRO A 114 0.31 9.61 15.51
N THR A 115 1.33 8.87 15.05
CA THR A 115 2.11 9.16 13.84
C THR A 115 2.38 7.87 13.09
N PRO A 116 2.43 7.90 11.73
CA PRO A 116 2.75 6.76 10.92
C PRO A 116 3.98 6.05 11.43
N GLN A 117 3.90 4.73 11.54
CA GLN A 117 4.99 3.90 12.00
C GLN A 117 5.64 3.22 10.81
N GLN A 118 6.96 3.05 10.87
CA GLN A 118 7.67 2.24 9.91
C GLN A 118 7.31 0.77 10.10
N CYS A 119 7.06 0.09 8.98
CA CYS A 119 6.84 -1.35 8.93
C CYS A 119 7.56 -1.95 7.71
N ALA A 120 7.62 -3.28 7.66
CA ALA A 120 8.02 -4.00 6.47
C ALA A 120 6.80 -4.65 5.82
N LEU A 121 6.59 -4.39 4.53
CA LEU A 121 5.60 -5.08 3.72
C LEU A 121 6.28 -6.18 2.93
N LYS A 122 5.92 -7.42 3.24
CA LYS A 122 6.25 -8.58 2.42
C LYS A 122 5.12 -8.82 1.43
N ILE A 123 5.42 -8.69 0.14
CA ILE A 123 4.46 -8.84 -0.95
C ILE A 123 4.84 -10.10 -1.73
N ALA A 124 3.96 -11.11 -1.67
CA ALA A 124 4.18 -12.37 -2.37
C ALA A 124 4.07 -12.20 -3.88
N LYS A 125 4.81 -13.00 -4.65
CA LYS A 125 4.62 -13.07 -6.11
C LYS A 125 3.19 -13.49 -6.48
N SER A 126 2.69 -13.02 -7.62
CA SER A 126 1.40 -13.42 -8.21
C SER A 126 1.44 -14.81 -8.86
N ILE A 127 2.32 -15.70 -8.39
CA ILE A 127 2.44 -17.09 -8.85
C ILE A 127 1.64 -18.00 -7.92
N SER A 128 1.12 -19.09 -8.48
CA SER A 128 0.44 -20.14 -7.72
C SER A 128 1.30 -20.60 -6.52
N CYS A 129 0.64 -20.94 -5.41
CA CYS A 129 1.21 -21.33 -4.11
C CYS A 129 1.92 -20.25 -3.27
N HIS A 130 2.52 -19.20 -3.85
CA HIS A 130 3.29 -18.21 -3.06
C HIS A 130 2.40 -17.45 -2.06
N ALA A 131 1.18 -17.07 -2.47
CA ALA A 131 0.18 -16.51 -1.56
C ALA A 131 -0.15 -17.45 -0.39
N ALA A 132 -0.26 -18.76 -0.64
CA ALA A 132 -0.55 -19.73 0.41
C ALA A 132 0.63 -19.92 1.38
N ILE A 133 1.87 -19.84 0.88
CA ILE A 133 3.09 -19.88 1.72
C ILE A 133 3.11 -18.66 2.64
N LEU A 134 2.88 -17.46 2.11
CA LEU A 134 2.88 -16.23 2.92
C LEU A 134 1.75 -16.25 3.97
N ARG A 135 0.56 -16.77 3.64
CA ARG A 135 -0.53 -16.97 4.61
C ARG A 135 -0.15 -17.92 5.75
N ARG A 136 0.56 -19.02 5.44
CA ARG A 136 1.03 -19.97 6.46
C ARG A 136 2.10 -19.36 7.34
N GLU A 137 3.02 -18.58 6.78
CA GLU A 137 4.01 -17.83 7.52
C GLU A 137 3.36 -16.85 8.50
N ALA A 138 2.38 -16.06 8.05
CA ALA A 138 1.63 -15.15 8.91
C ALA A 138 0.91 -15.89 10.05
N ALA A 139 0.22 -17.00 9.73
CA ALA A 139 -0.46 -17.81 10.75
C ALA A 139 0.51 -18.41 11.79
N MET A 140 1.72 -18.79 11.35
CA MET A 140 2.76 -19.29 12.25
C MET A 140 3.27 -18.18 13.17
N LEU A 141 3.49 -16.96 12.66
CA LEU A 141 3.90 -15.81 13.47
C LEU A 141 2.82 -15.44 14.51
N GLU A 142 1.55 -15.39 14.10
CA GLU A 142 0.42 -15.15 14.99
C GLU A 142 0.35 -16.21 16.11
N LEU A 143 0.51 -17.49 15.76
CA LEU A 143 0.53 -18.59 16.72
C LEU A 143 1.70 -18.47 17.71
N LEU A 144 2.90 -18.15 17.24
CA LEU A 144 4.07 -17.95 18.09
C LEU A 144 3.87 -16.77 19.05
N TRP A 145 3.29 -15.67 18.56
CA TRP A 145 2.99 -14.48 19.35
C TRP A 145 2.00 -14.74 20.49
N GLN A 146 0.98 -15.57 20.23
CA GLN A 146 -0.02 -15.98 21.21
C GLN A 146 0.55 -16.99 22.22
N SER A 147 1.29 -17.99 21.73
CA SER A 147 1.77 -19.11 22.55
C SER A 147 3.02 -18.80 23.39
N LYS A 148 3.84 -17.80 23.00
CA LYS A 148 5.10 -17.48 23.70
C LYS A 148 5.19 -16.01 24.13
N PRO A 149 4.43 -15.57 25.16
CA PRO A 149 4.47 -14.19 25.65
C PRO A 149 5.86 -13.68 26.01
N ALA A 150 6.69 -14.53 26.65
CA ALA A 150 8.05 -14.19 27.06
C ALA A 150 9.03 -13.97 25.88
N ALA A 151 8.69 -14.45 24.68
CA ALA A 151 9.54 -14.34 23.49
C ALA A 151 9.01 -13.33 22.47
N ARG A 152 7.92 -12.60 22.76
CA ARG A 152 7.30 -11.65 21.81
C ARG A 152 8.28 -10.62 21.25
N MET A 153 9.20 -10.14 22.08
CA MET A 153 10.25 -9.21 21.67
C MET A 153 11.16 -9.72 20.54
N TRP A 154 11.21 -11.04 20.32
CA TRP A 154 12.05 -11.69 19.30
C TRP A 154 11.23 -12.29 18.15
N ILE A 155 9.91 -12.09 18.14
CA ILE A 155 9.01 -12.62 17.13
C ILE A 155 8.48 -11.43 16.33
N PRO A 156 8.64 -11.39 15.00
CA PRO A 156 8.00 -10.37 14.18
C PRO A 156 6.48 -10.35 14.42
N GLN A 157 5.94 -9.18 14.73
CA GLN A 157 4.51 -9.01 14.98
C GLN A 157 3.79 -8.88 13.65
N VAL A 158 2.73 -9.67 13.42
CA VAL A 158 1.83 -9.43 12.28
C VAL A 158 0.97 -8.19 12.57
N LEU A 159 1.13 -7.15 11.77
CA LEU A 159 0.38 -5.90 11.88
C LEU A 159 -0.91 -5.95 11.06
N GLU A 160 -0.84 -6.46 9.83
CA GLU A 160 -1.97 -6.52 8.90
C GLU A 160 -1.73 -7.59 7.83
N ARG A 161 -2.83 -8.14 7.31
CA ARG A 161 -2.83 -9.07 6.18
C ARG A 161 -3.88 -8.64 5.18
N LEU A 162 -3.48 -8.45 3.92
CA LEU A 162 -4.40 -8.06 2.86
C LEU A 162 -4.05 -8.68 1.52
N VAL A 163 -5.01 -8.67 0.61
CA VAL A 163 -4.78 -8.94 -0.80
C VAL A 163 -4.90 -7.62 -1.56
N PHE A 164 -3.88 -7.26 -2.33
CA PHE A 164 -3.86 -6.03 -3.10
C PHE A 164 -3.37 -6.31 -4.52
N ARG A 165 -4.17 -5.93 -5.53
CA ARG A 165 -3.86 -6.10 -6.96
C ARG A 165 -3.34 -7.51 -7.30
N SER A 166 -4.01 -8.54 -6.78
CA SER A 166 -3.67 -9.98 -6.94
C SER A 166 -2.47 -10.51 -6.15
N HIS A 167 -1.85 -9.70 -5.28
CA HIS A 167 -0.76 -10.14 -4.40
C HIS A 167 -1.24 -10.31 -2.96
N GLU A 168 -0.75 -11.36 -2.29
CA GLU A 168 -0.86 -11.48 -0.84
C GLU A 168 0.19 -10.56 -0.19
N VAL A 169 -0.24 -9.73 0.76
CA VAL A 169 0.59 -8.77 1.46
C VAL A 169 0.53 -9.05 2.96
N LEU A 170 1.70 -9.11 3.57
CA LEU A 170 1.90 -9.24 5.01
C LEU A 170 2.68 -8.03 5.53
N ALA A 171 2.08 -7.28 6.44
CA ALA A 171 2.74 -6.19 7.16
C ALA A 171 3.28 -6.71 8.50
N ILE A 172 4.56 -6.44 8.77
CA ILE A 172 5.25 -6.77 10.03
C ILE A 172 6.06 -5.59 10.57
#